data_AF-A0A218Y3P0-F1
#
_entry.id   AF-A0A218Y3P0-F1
#
_cell.length_a   1.000
_cell.length_b   1.000
_cell.length_c   1.000
_cell.angle_alpha   90.00
_cell.angle_beta   90.00
_cell.angle_gamma   90.00
#
_symmetry.space_group_name_H-M   'P 1'
#
loop_
_entity.id
_entity.type
_entity.pdbx_description
1 polymer ?
#
loop_
_entity_poly.entity_id
_entity_poly.type
_entity_poly.pdbx_seq_one_letter_code
_entity_poly.pdbx_strand_id
1 'polypeptide(L)'
;MDLFKVSFKEKSQSTSPSSKRSKSVLSPEKPERNSFEEAMVEMDKLKPTIPHRLYIASSLALLDEKMRRLFMYYTEDSRREWLQHLADS
;
A
#
# COMPACT_ATOMS: atom_id res chain seq x y z
N MET A 1 54.50 34.34 11.51
CA MET A 1 54.78 33.07 12.23
C MET A 1 54.44 33.29 13.70
N ASP A 2 54.07 32.20 14.39
CA ASP A 2 53.47 32.07 15.73
C ASP A 2 51.96 32.36 15.85
N LEU A 3 51.04 31.38 15.89
CA LEU A 3 50.91 30.07 16.57
C LEU A 3 49.97 30.21 17.79
N PHE A 4 48.75 29.69 17.60
CA PHE A 4 47.82 29.16 18.61
C PHE A 4 47.96 29.67 20.04
N LYS A 5 46.99 30.49 20.48
CA LYS A 5 46.73 30.70 21.91
C LYS A 5 45.31 30.27 22.27
N VAL A 6 45.30 29.08 22.83
CA VAL A 6 44.25 28.24 23.43
C VAL A 6 43.32 29.01 24.38
N SER A 7 42.04 28.61 24.40
CA SER A 7 41.20 28.59 25.60
C SER A 7 39.89 27.85 25.32
N PHE A 8 39.89 26.52 25.44
CA PHE A 8 38.66 25.73 25.57
C PHE A 8 37.96 26.14 26.87
N LYS A 9 36.79 26.78 26.77
CA LYS A 9 35.87 26.91 27.89
C LYS A 9 35.03 25.65 27.97
N GLU A 10 35.40 24.79 28.91
CA GLU A 10 34.55 23.76 29.47
C GLU A 10 33.29 24.43 30.07
N LYS A 11 32.10 24.04 29.61
CA LYS A 11 30.85 24.30 30.33
C LYS A 11 30.16 22.97 30.59
N SER A 12 30.05 22.75 31.89
CA SER A 12 29.48 21.63 32.61
C SER A 12 28.03 21.31 32.26
N GLN A 13 27.74 20.01 32.35
CA GLN A 13 26.46 19.36 32.69
C GLN A 13 25.18 20.16 32.44
N SER A 14 24.43 19.73 31.42
CA SER A 14 22.97 19.79 31.44
C SER A 14 22.45 18.41 31.07
N THR A 15 21.72 17.80 31.99
CA THR A 15 20.95 16.57 31.88
C THR A 15 20.39 16.31 30.47
N SER A 16 20.69 15.13 29.93
CA SER A 16 19.97 14.57 28.78
C SER A 16 18.47 14.68 29.04
N PRO A 17 17.66 15.31 28.16
CA PRO A 17 16.23 15.14 28.24
C PRO A 17 15.96 13.67 27.94
N SER A 18 15.50 12.93 28.95
CA SER A 18 14.87 11.64 28.80
C SER A 18 14.00 11.70 27.56
N SER A 19 14.43 10.98 26.52
CA SER A 19 13.74 10.89 25.25
C SER A 19 12.32 10.41 25.56
N LYS A 20 11.37 11.35 25.55
CA LYS A 20 9.96 11.06 25.61
C LYS A 20 9.71 10.12 24.45
N ARG A 21 9.55 8.84 24.75
CA ARG A 21 9.14 7.81 23.81
C ARG A 21 7.79 8.24 23.31
N SER A 22 7.77 8.98 22.21
CA SER A 22 6.57 9.27 21.45
C SER A 22 5.94 7.92 21.17
N LYS A 23 4.81 7.64 21.81
CA LYS A 23 3.95 6.54 21.41
C LYS A 23 3.58 6.85 19.97
N SER A 24 4.26 6.22 19.02
CA SER A 24 3.79 6.13 17.65
C SER A 24 2.45 5.44 17.74
N VAL A 25 1.39 6.24 17.66
CA VAL A 25 0.05 5.73 17.37
C VAL A 25 0.18 5.12 15.99
N LEU A 26 0.21 3.79 15.92
CA LEU A 26 0.05 3.07 14.67
C LEU A 26 -1.34 3.48 14.15
N SER A 27 -1.34 4.41 13.21
CA SER A 27 -2.54 4.70 12.43
C SER A 27 -2.97 3.38 11.79
N PRO A 28 -4.27 3.04 11.74
CA PRO A 28 -4.73 1.85 11.05
C PRO A 28 -4.07 1.80 9.68
N GLU A 29 -3.34 0.72 9.42
CA GLU A 29 -2.62 0.53 8.17
C GLU A 29 -3.66 0.55 7.07
N LYS A 30 -3.72 1.67 6.33
CA LYS A 30 -4.59 1.74 5.15
C LYS A 30 -4.14 0.60 4.25
N PRO A 31 -5.06 -0.21 3.70
CA PRO A 31 -4.68 -1.26 2.77
C PRO A 31 -3.81 -0.65 1.68
N GLU A 32 -2.72 -1.35 1.37
CA GLU A 32 -1.80 -0.92 0.32
C GLU A 32 -2.60 -0.77 -0.97
N ARG A 33 -2.49 0.40 -1.63
CA ARG A 33 -3.27 0.65 -2.84
C ARG A 33 -2.94 -0.39 -3.90
N ASN A 34 -3.97 -1.01 -4.46
CA ASN A 34 -3.88 -2.13 -5.40
C ASN A 34 -3.35 -3.43 -4.76
N SER A 35 -3.56 -3.62 -3.47
CA SER A 35 -3.33 -4.93 -2.85
C SER A 35 -4.28 -5.98 -3.42
N PHE A 36 -3.91 -7.24 -3.30
CA PHE A 36 -4.77 -8.35 -3.71
C PHE A 36 -6.10 -8.33 -2.95
N GLU A 37 -6.04 -8.07 -1.65
CA GLU A 37 -7.22 -7.97 -0.78
C GLU A 37 -8.16 -6.85 -1.22
N GLU A 38 -7.63 -5.67 -1.54
CA GLU A 38 -8.44 -4.55 -2.04
C GLU A 38 -9.12 -4.89 -3.38
N ALA A 39 -8.38 -5.52 -4.30
CA ALA A 39 -8.93 -5.95 -5.57
C ALA A 39 -10.01 -7.04 -5.41
N MET A 40 -9.85 -7.94 -4.45
CA MET A 40 -10.87 -8.96 -4.15
C MET A 40 -12.14 -8.34 -3.55
N VAL A 41 -12.04 -7.30 -2.72
CA VAL A 41 -13.21 -6.55 -2.23
C VAL A 41 -14.01 -5.93 -3.37
N GLU A 42 -13.33 -5.35 -4.36
CA GLU A 42 -14.00 -4.83 -5.56
C GLU A 42 -14.57 -5.95 -6.45
N MET A 43 -13.89 -7.09 -6.56
CA MET A 43 -14.36 -8.28 -7.31
C MET A 43 -15.62 -8.88 -6.67
N ASP A 44 -15.70 -8.93 -5.34
CA ASP A 44 -16.86 -9.48 -4.62
C ASP A 44 -18.16 -8.72 -4.90
N LYS A 45 -18.08 -7.42 -5.24
CA LYS A 45 -19.24 -6.63 -5.67
C LYS A 45 -19.82 -7.13 -6.99
N LEU A 46 -18.98 -7.69 -7.86
CA LEU A 46 -19.39 -8.20 -9.18
C LEU A 46 -19.96 -9.63 -9.10
N LYS A 47 -19.60 -10.40 -8.06
CA LYS A 47 -19.97 -11.80 -7.85
C LYS A 47 -21.46 -12.13 -8.05
N PRO A 48 -22.45 -11.30 -7.63
CA PRO A 48 -23.87 -11.60 -7.86
C PRO A 48 -24.29 -11.52 -9.33
N THR A 49 -23.50 -10.82 -10.17
CA THR A 49 -23.85 -10.48 -11.55
C THR A 49 -23.07 -11.28 -12.59
N ILE A 50 -22.01 -11.99 -12.18
CA ILE A 50 -21.15 -12.73 -13.09
C ILE A 50 -21.25 -14.25 -12.85
N PRO A 51 -21.10 -15.09 -13.89
CA PRO A 51 -20.97 -16.53 -13.71
C PRO A 51 -19.82 -16.90 -12.77
N HIS A 52 -20.02 -17.93 -11.94
CA HIS A 52 -19.00 -18.38 -10.98
C HIS A 52 -17.65 -18.73 -11.63
N ARG A 53 -17.68 -19.25 -12.87
CA ARG A 53 -16.46 -19.55 -13.65
C ARG A 53 -15.66 -18.28 -13.95
N LEU A 54 -16.32 -17.16 -14.28
CA LEU A 54 -15.64 -15.87 -14.49
C LEU A 54 -15.03 -15.36 -13.20
N TYR A 55 -15.75 -15.48 -12.09
CA TYR A 55 -15.24 -15.09 -10.77
C TYR A 55 -13.92 -15.81 -10.46
N ILE A 56 -13.86 -17.14 -10.61
CA ILE A 56 -12.63 -17.92 -10.37
C ILE A 56 -11.49 -17.49 -11.31
N ALA A 57 -11.75 -17.42 -12.62
CA ALA A 57 -10.74 -17.05 -13.62
C ALA A 57 -10.14 -15.67 -13.34
N SER A 58 -10.99 -14.73 -12.95
CA SER A 58 -10.60 -13.36 -12.67
C SER A 58 -9.85 -13.23 -11.36
N SER A 59 -10.27 -13.96 -10.30
CA SER A 59 -9.51 -14.04 -9.05
C SER A 59 -8.09 -14.57 -9.27
N LEU A 60 -7.92 -15.55 -10.17
CA LEU A 60 -6.59 -16.04 -10.56
C LEU A 60 -5.78 -14.98 -11.31
N ALA A 61 -6.41 -14.24 -12.23
CA ALA A 61 -5.75 -13.15 -12.94
C ALA A 61 -5.28 -12.02 -12.01
N LEU A 62 -6.02 -11.73 -10.93
CA LEU A 62 -5.65 -10.71 -9.94
C LEU A 62 -4.41 -11.06 -9.09
N LEU A 63 -3.93 -12.31 -9.14
CA LEU A 63 -2.64 -12.66 -8.55
C LEU A 63 -1.49 -11.96 -9.27
N ASP A 64 -1.62 -11.74 -10.58
CA ASP A 64 -0.68 -10.93 -11.35
C ASP A 64 -0.85 -9.45 -11.00
N GLU A 65 0.26 -8.80 -10.61
CA GLU A 65 0.25 -7.42 -10.16
C GLU A 65 -0.19 -6.44 -11.25
N LYS A 66 0.19 -6.67 -12.52
CA LYS A 66 -0.18 -5.77 -13.61
C LYS A 66 -1.67 -5.87 -13.88
N MET A 67 -2.19 -7.09 -13.99
CA MET A 67 -3.63 -7.35 -14.16
C MET A 67 -4.43 -6.74 -13.01
N ARG A 68 -3.95 -6.89 -11.77
CA ARG A 68 -4.57 -6.29 -10.59
C ARG A 68 -4.61 -4.77 -10.65
N ARG A 69 -3.51 -4.12 -11.01
CA ARG A 69 -3.45 -2.66 -11.17
C ARG A 69 -4.38 -2.16 -12.28
N LEU A 70 -4.46 -2.87 -13.42
CA LEU A 70 -5.41 -2.53 -14.48
C LEU A 70 -6.86 -2.67 -14.00
N PHE A 71 -7.19 -3.77 -13.33
CA PHE A 71 -8.52 -4.00 -12.77
C PHE A 71 -8.96 -2.87 -11.82
N MET A 72 -8.06 -2.44 -10.93
CA MET A 72 -8.32 -1.34 -9.99
C MET A 72 -8.47 0.02 -10.69
N TYR A 73 -7.83 0.21 -11.83
CA TYR A 73 -7.96 1.43 -12.64
C TYR A 73 -9.31 1.55 -13.34
N TYR A 74 -9.92 0.43 -13.72
CA TYR A 74 -11.21 0.42 -14.42
C TYR A 74 -12.40 0.81 -13.54
N THR A 75 -13.42 1.41 -14.15
CA THR A 75 -14.75 1.56 -13.55
C THR A 75 -15.44 0.20 -13.45
N GLU A 76 -16.52 0.11 -12.67
CA GLU A 76 -17.23 -1.16 -12.48
C GLU A 76 -17.73 -1.78 -13.80
N ASP A 77 -18.24 -0.95 -14.72
CA ASP A 77 -18.70 -1.42 -16.03
C ASP A 77 -17.56 -1.92 -16.91
N SER A 78 -16.45 -1.17 -16.97
CA SER A 78 -15.26 -1.60 -17.71
C SER A 78 -14.61 -2.85 -17.11
N ARG A 79 -14.71 -3.05 -15.78
CA ARG A 79 -14.28 -4.30 -15.14
C ARG A 79 -15.08 -5.47 -15.70
N ARG A 80 -16.42 -5.37 -15.77
CA ARG A 80 -17.27 -6.45 -16.29
C ARG A 80 -16.91 -6.84 -17.73
N GLU A 81 -16.72 -5.85 -18.61
CA GLU A 81 -16.28 -6.10 -19.98
C GLU A 81 -14.91 -6.80 -20.03
N TRP A 82 -13.97 -6.37 -19.19
CA TRP A 82 -12.66 -7.00 -19.07
C TRP A 82 -12.76 -8.47 -18.62
N LEU A 83 -13.65 -8.80 -17.66
CA LEU A 83 -13.86 -10.19 -17.23
C LEU A 83 -14.42 -11.07 -18.36
N GLN A 84 -15.26 -10.51 -19.24
CA GLN A 84 -15.79 -11.23 -20.40
C GLN A 84 -14.66 -11.56 -21.38
N HIS A 85 -13.83 -10.57 -21.74
CA HIS A 85 -12.66 -10.79 -22.60
C HIS A 85 -11.67 -11.82 -22.04
N LEU A 86 -11.52 -11.88 -20.72
CA LEU A 86 -10.64 -12.84 -20.06
C LEU A 86 -11.10 -14.29 -20.25
N ALA A 87 -12.40 -14.52 -20.41
CA ALA A 87 -12.95 -15.88 -20.55
C ALA A 87 -13.11 -16.35 -22.00
N ASP A 88 -13.07 -15.41 -22.94
CA ASP A 88 -13.09 -15.68 -24.38
C ASP A 88 -11.67 -15.87 -24.96
N SER A 89 -10.63 -15.61 -24.16
CA SER A 89 -9.21 -15.79 -24.52
C SER A 89 -8.69 -17.19 -24.16
#